data_AF-A0A3L8SNC0-F1
#
_entry.id   AF-A0A3L8SNC0-F1
#
_cell.length_a   1.000
_cell.length_b   1.000
_cell.length_c   1.000
_cell.angle_alpha   90.00
_cell.angle_beta   90.00
_cell.angle_gamma   90.00
#
_symmetry.space_group_name_H-M   'P 1'
#
loop_
_entity.id
_entity.type
_entity.pdbx_description
1 polymer ?
#
loop_
_entity_poly.entity_id
_entity_poly.type
_entity_poly.pdbx_seq_one_letter_code
_entity_poly.pdbx_strand_id
1 'polypeptide(L)' 'FLNRYDICTYKNKPCGTLGLASVAGMCEPERSCSINEDIGLGSAFTIAHEIGHK' A
#
# COMPACT_ATOMS: atom_id res chain seq x y z
N PHE A 1 -5.88 1.30 -4.38
CA PHE A 1 -5.48 0.60 -5.62
C PHE A 1 -4.81 -0.71 -5.24
N LEU A 2 -5.12 -1.79 -5.95
CA LEU A 2 -4.57 -3.15 -5.72
C LEU A 2 -3.95 -3.64 -7.03
N ASN A 3 -2.72 -4.15 -6.99
CA ASN A 3 -1.96 -4.56 -8.18
C ASN A 3 -1.12 -5.82 -7.90
N ARG A 4 -0.95 -6.70 -8.89
CA ARG A 4 -0.06 -7.87 -8.82
C ARG A 4 1.41 -7.57 -9.13
N TYR A 5 1.72 -6.32 -9.41
CA TYR A 5 3.10 -5.90 -9.64
C TYR A 5 3.81 -5.70 -8.31
N ASP A 6 5.02 -6.26 -8.20
CA ASP A 6 5.90 -6.10 -7.05
C ASP A 6 6.26 -4.62 -6.87
N ILE A 7 5.85 -4.04 -5.75
CA ILE A 7 6.11 -2.63 -5.45
C ILE A 7 7.41 -2.51 -4.64
N CYS A 8 8.28 -1.59 -5.05
CA CYS A 8 9.63 -1.49 -4.50
C CYS A 8 9.94 -0.05 -4.09
N THR A 9 10.38 0.16 -2.84
CA THR A 9 10.86 1.49 -2.40
C THR A 9 12.16 1.92 -3.09
N TYR A 10 13.06 0.97 -3.35
CA TYR A 10 14.39 1.23 -3.90
C TYR A 10 14.67 0.36 -5.12
N LYS A 11 15.31 0.95 -6.13
CA LYS A 11 15.81 0.19 -7.30
C LYS A 11 16.97 -0.72 -6.87
N ASN A 12 17.02 -1.93 -7.42
CA ASN A 12 18.09 -2.92 -7.21
C ASN A 12 18.27 -3.41 -5.76
N LYS A 13 17.20 -3.40 -4.96
CA LYS A 13 17.13 -4.01 -3.62
C LYS A 13 15.99 -5.04 -3.58
N PRO A 14 16.01 -6.01 -2.65
CA PRO A 14 14.90 -6.92 -2.46
C PRO A 14 13.61 -6.13 -2.23
N CYS A 15 12.58 -6.42 -3.02
CA CYS A 15 11.28 -5.80 -2.84
C CYS A 15 10.51 -6.57 -1.77
N GLY A 16 10.10 -5.84 -0.75
CA GLY A 16 9.30 -6.35 0.36
C GLY A 16 8.25 -5.33 0.81
N THR A 17 8.01 -4.31 -0.01
CA THR A 17 6.94 -3.35 0.24
C THR A 17 5.65 -3.99 -0.22
N LEU A 18 4.65 -4.08 0.67
CA LEU A 18 3.35 -4.66 0.32
C LEU A 18 2.27 -3.60 0.18
N GLY A 19 2.44 -2.43 0.79
CA GLY A 19 1.50 -1.32 0.74
C GLY A 19 2.17 0.03 0.94
N LEU A 20 1.44 1.09 0.56
CA LEU A 20 1.81 2.49 0.80
C LEU A 20 0.56 3.36 0.89
N ALA A 21 0.49 4.21 1.92
CA ALA A 21 -0.54 5.24 2.11
C ALA A 21 0.05 6.52 2.73
N SER A 22 -0.63 7.65 2.51
CA SER A 22 -0.32 8.87 3.25
C SER A 22 -0.82 8.75 4.70
N VAL A 23 0.04 9.12 5.66
CA VAL A 23 -0.37 9.19 7.07
C VAL A 23 -1.38 10.31 7.28
N ALA A 24 -2.49 10.02 7.96
CA ALA A 24 -3.59 10.93 8.28
C ALA A 24 -4.23 11.61 7.04
N GLY A 25 -4.11 10.98 5.86
CA GLY A 25 -4.60 11.51 4.59
C GLY A 25 -6.06 11.17 4.25
N MET A 26 -6.81 10.46 5.10
CA MET A 26 -8.15 9.95 4.77
C MET A 26 -9.12 11.06 4.33
N CYS A 27 -9.07 12.20 5.02
CA CYS A 27 -9.98 13.33 4.82
C CYS A 27 -9.40 14.41 3.89
N GLU A 28 -8.21 14.20 3.33
CA GLU A 28 -7.57 15.10 2.37
C GLU A 28 -7.72 14.48 0.96
N PRO A 29 -8.58 15.03 0.07
CA PRO A 29 -8.90 14.40 -1.23
C PRO A 29 -7.67 14.06 -2.08
N GLU A 30 -6.66 14.92 -2.05
CA GLU A 30 -5.39 14.75 -2.78
C GLU A 30 -4.47 13.67 -2.18
N ARG A 31 -4.72 13.25 -0.93
CA ARG A 31 -3.89 12.31 -0.16
C ARG A 31 -4.63 11.06 0.31
N SER A 32 -5.94 10.96 0.05
CA SER A 32 -6.80 9.84 0.45
C SER A 32 -6.65 8.64 -0.49
N CYS A 33 -5.42 8.15 -0.63
CA CYS A 33 -5.07 7.05 -1.52
C CYS A 33 -4.21 6.01 -0.79
N SER A 34 -4.28 4.78 -1.29
CA SER A 34 -3.36 3.71 -0.90
C SER A 34 -3.09 2.79 -2.08
N ILE A 35 -1.89 2.25 -2.16
CA ILE A 35 -1.45 1.26 -3.15
C ILE A 35 -1.09 0.00 -2.38
N ASN A 36 -1.53 -1.16 -2.88
CA ASN A 36 -1.30 -2.45 -2.22
C ASN A 36 -0.89 -3.48 -3.28
N GLU A 37 0.05 -4.33 -2.94
CA GLU A 37 0.43 -5.52 -3.70
C GLU A 37 -0.54 -6.67 -3.42
N ASP A 38 -0.99 -7.34 -4.48
CA ASP A 38 -1.80 -8.56 -4.44
C ASP A 38 -0.89 -9.78 -4.23
N ILE A 39 -0.86 -10.23 -2.97
CA ILE A 39 -0.23 -11.46 -2.50
C ILE A 39 -1.28 -12.54 -2.18
N GLY A 40 -2.49 -12.41 -2.76
CA GLY A 40 -3.64 -13.28 -2.49
C GLY A 40 -4.40 -12.87 -1.23
N LEU A 41 -4.90 -13.85 -0.47
CA LEU A 41 -5.74 -13.60 0.71
C LEU A 41 -5.04 -12.72 1.78
N GLY A 42 -3.70 -12.80 1.84
CA GLY A 42 -2.88 -11.97 2.72
C GLY A 42 -3.04 -10.46 2.47
N SER A 43 -3.38 -10.03 1.25
CA SER A 43 -3.54 -8.62 0.91
C SER A 43 -4.67 -7.94 1.67
N ALA A 44 -5.64 -8.69 2.20
CA ALA A 44 -6.66 -8.12 3.08
C ALA A 44 -6.06 -7.46 4.33
N PHE A 45 -5.01 -8.05 4.90
CA PHE A 45 -4.31 -7.50 6.06
C PHE A 45 -3.50 -6.25 5.69
N THR A 46 -2.86 -6.26 4.52
CA THR A 46 -2.15 -5.08 4.00
C THR A 46 -3.11 -3.92 3.77
N ILE A 47 -4.26 -4.17 3.14
CA ILE A 47 -5.29 -3.14 2.93
C ILE A 47 -5.76 -2.56 4.27
N ALA A 48 -6.02 -3.41 5.26
CA ALA A 48 -6.43 -2.97 6.59
C ALA A 48 -5.35 -2.11 7.27
N HIS A 49 -4.08 -2.50 7.14
CA HIS A 49 -2.93 -1.74 7.63
C HIS A 49 -2.85 -0.35 6.98
N GLU A 50 -2.92 -0.28 5.64
CA GLU A 50 -2.86 0.99 4.92
C GLU A 50 -4.06 1.91 5.19
N ILE A 51 -5.24 1.35 5.48
CA ILE A 51 -6.39 2.15 5.94
C ILE A 51 -6.11 2.74 7.33
N GLY A 52 -5.42 2.01 8.22
CA GLY A 52 -5.02 2.51 9.53
C GLY A 52 -3.97 3.62 9.47
N HIS A 53 -3.20 3.70 8.39
CA HIS A 53 -2.33 4.85 8.14
C HIS A 53 -3.10 6.09 7.69
N LYS A 54 -4.23 5.95 6.99
CA LYS A 54 -5.01 7.10 6.50
C LYS A 54 -5.62 7.94 7.60
#